data_AF-A0A0C5GRG6-F1
#
_entry.id   AF-A0A0C5GRG6-F1
#
_cell.length_a   1.000
_cell.length_b   1.000
_cell.length_c   1.000
_cell.angle_alpha   90.00
_cell.angle_beta   90.00
_cell.angle_gamma   90.00
#
_symmetry.space_group_name_H-M   'P 1'
#
loop_
_entity.id
_entity.type
_entity.pdbx_description
1 polymer ?
#
loop_
_entity_poly.entity_id
_entity_poly.type
_entity_poly.pdbx_seq_one_letter_code
_entity_poly.pdbx_strand_id
1 'polypeptide(L)' 'PVKWMAPESIFNCVYTFESDVWSYGIFLWELFSLGSSPYPGMPVDSKFYKMIKEGFRMLSPEHAPAE' A
#
# COMPACT_ATOMS: atom_id res chain seq x y z
N PRO A 1 -8.48 5.83 -1.42
CA PRO A 1 -7.72 5.86 -2.69
C PRO A 1 -6.20 5.95 -2.50
N VAL A 2 -5.66 7.00 -1.87
CA VAL A 2 -4.19 7.24 -1.81
C VAL A 2 -3.38 6.07 -1.24
N LYS A 3 -3.90 5.37 -0.23
CA LYS A 3 -3.21 4.22 0.38
C LYS A 3 -3.03 3.00 -0.54
N TRP A 4 -3.76 2.96 -1.65
CA TRP A 4 -3.67 1.90 -2.67
C TRP A 4 -2.79 2.30 -3.84
N MET A 5 -2.45 3.58 -3.97
CA MET A 5 -1.73 4.08 -5.14
C MET A 5 -0.24 3.76 -5.05
N ALA A 6 0.34 3.44 -6.21
CA ALA A 6 1.78 3.27 -6.35
C ALA A 6 2.52 4.62 -6.16
N PRO A 7 3.79 4.61 -5.74
CA PRO A 7 4.57 5.84 -5.54
C PRO A 7 4.60 6.75 -6.78
N GLU A 8 4.79 6.18 -7.96
CA GLU A 8 4.77 6.89 -9.24
C GLU A 8 3.41 7.51 -9.57
N SER A 9 2.31 6.87 -9.17
CA SER A 9 0.96 7.41 -9.30
C SER A 9 0.72 8.56 -8.33
N ILE A 10 1.25 8.47 -7.10
CA ILE A 10 1.12 9.50 -6.07
C ILE A 10 1.94 10.75 -6.41
N PHE A 11 3.20 10.57 -6.81
CA PHE A 11 4.16 11.68 -6.93
C PHE A 11 4.31 12.22 -8.36
N ASN A 12 4.04 11.41 -9.37
CA ASN A 12 4.30 11.74 -10.76
C ASN A 12 3.06 11.63 -11.66
N CYS A 13 1.90 11.24 -11.10
CA CYS A 13 0.67 10.99 -11.85
C CYS A 13 0.87 9.99 -13.01
N VAL A 14 1.75 9.01 -12.82
CA VAL A 14 2.01 7.94 -13.78
C VAL A 14 1.14 6.73 -13.42
N TYR A 15 0.41 6.21 -14.40
CA TYR A 15 -0.51 5.08 -14.24
C TYR A 15 -0.20 4.04 -15.32
N THR A 16 0.29 2.89 -14.87
CA THR A 16 0.68 1.78 -15.73
C THR A 16 0.20 0.45 -15.14
N PHE A 17 0.40 -0.63 -15.88
CA PHE A 17 0.08 -1.97 -15.37
C PHE A 17 0.85 -2.29 -14.07
N GLU A 18 2.08 -1.82 -13.93
CA GLU A 18 2.89 -1.97 -12.72
C GLU A 18 2.28 -1.22 -11.53
N SER A 19 1.66 -0.06 -11.75
CA SER A 19 0.93 0.66 -10.70
C SER A 19 -0.35 -0.08 -10.26
N ASP A 20 -0.97 -0.84 -11.17
CA ASP A 20 -2.08 -1.73 -10.84
C ASP A 20 -1.60 -2.94 -10.04
N VAL A 21 -0.42 -3.49 -10.37
CA VAL A 21 0.22 -4.58 -9.60
C VAL A 21 0.50 -4.13 -8.16
N TRP A 22 0.93 -2.90 -7.95
CA TRP A 22 1.06 -2.32 -6.60
C TRP A 22 -0.28 -2.32 -5.86
N SER A 23 -1.33 -1.78 -6.51
CA SER A 23 -2.67 -1.70 -5.93
C SER A 23 -3.22 -3.08 -5.58
N TYR A 24 -2.94 -4.08 -6.43
CA TYR A 24 -3.25 -5.48 -6.19
C TYR A 24 -2.51 -6.05 -4.97
N GLY A 25 -1.26 -5.66 -4.74
CA GLY A 25 -0.51 -6.02 -3.53
C GLY A 25 -1.16 -5.48 -2.25
N ILE A 26 -1.65 -4.23 -2.28
CA ILE A 26 -2.42 -3.66 -1.16
C ILE A 26 -3.74 -4.41 -0.97
N PHE A 27 -4.44 -4.77 -2.05
CA PHE A 27 -5.65 -5.59 -1.98
C PHE A 27 -5.40 -6.97 -1.36
N LEU A 28 -4.31 -7.66 -1.72
CA LEU A 28 -3.94 -8.93 -1.10
C LEU A 28 -3.69 -8.76 0.40
N TRP A 29 -3.04 -7.67 0.80
CA TRP A 29 -2.86 -7.36 2.22
C TRP A 29 -4.19 -7.18 2.94
N GLU A 30 -5.16 -6.48 2.35
CA GLU A 30 -6.51 -6.34 2.89
C GLU A 30 -7.24 -7.69 2.99
N LEU A 31 -7.10 -8.53 1.98
CA LEU A 31 -7.71 -9.85 1.93
C LEU A 31 -7.23 -10.73 3.11
N PHE A 32 -5.91 -10.82 3.30
CA PHE A 32 -5.31 -11.62 4.37
C PHE A 32 -5.40 -10.97 5.77
N SER A 33 -5.77 -9.69 5.84
CA SER A 33 -6.09 -9.00 7.10
C SER A 33 -7.59 -8.92 7.38
N LEU A 34 -8.40 -9.73 6.66
CA LEU A 34 -9.86 -9.86 6.82
C LEU A 34 -10.60 -8.52 6.69
N GLY A 35 -10.15 -7.68 5.75
CA GLY A 35 -10.76 -6.37 5.47
C GLY A 35 -10.27 -5.23 6.35
N SER A 36 -9.11 -5.38 6.99
CA SER A 36 -8.47 -4.28 7.73
C SER A 36 -8.07 -3.14 6.79
N SER A 37 -8.08 -1.90 7.30
CA SER A 37 -7.67 -0.75 6.50
C SER A 37 -6.15 -0.75 6.27
N PRO A 38 -5.66 -0.56 5.02
CA PRO A 38 -4.24 -0.42 4.73
C PRO A 38 -3.59 0.66 5.58
N TYR A 39 -2.34 0.43 5.99
CA TYR A 39 -1.57 1.32 6.86
C TYR A 39 -2.40 1.73 8.10
N PRO A 40 -2.75 0.77 8.98
CA PRO A 40 -3.61 1.01 10.12
C PRO A 40 -2.99 2.04 11.06
N GLY A 41 -3.81 2.96 11.56
CA GLY A 41 -3.36 4.06 12.45
C GLY A 41 -2.54 5.16 11.76
N MET A 42 -2.32 5.08 10.45
CA MET A 42 -1.58 6.10 9.70
C MET A 42 -2.54 7.02 8.92
N PRO A 43 -2.63 8.32 9.29
CA PRO A 43 -3.31 9.30 8.47
C PRO A 43 -2.53 9.59 7.19
N VAL A 44 -3.22 10.01 6.12
CA VAL A 44 -2.58 10.40 4.86
C VAL A 44 -2.09 11.84 4.99
N ASP A 45 -0.86 12.01 5.47
CA ASP A 45 -0.21 13.29 5.70
C ASP A 45 1.23 13.31 5.16
N SER A 46 1.99 14.37 5.44
CA SER A 46 3.39 14.52 5.00
C SER A 46 4.30 13.37 5.48
N LYS A 47 4.01 12.78 6.64
CA LYS A 47 4.76 11.64 7.17
C LYS A 47 4.46 10.37 6.37
N PHE A 48 3.19 10.13 6.03
CA PHE A 48 2.81 9.03 5.13
C PHE A 48 3.55 9.12 3.81
N TYR A 49 3.53 10.28 3.14
CA TYR A 49 4.23 10.45 1.86
C TYR A 49 5.75 10.23 1.97
N LYS A 50 6.38 10.70 3.05
CA LYS A 50 7.79 10.46 3.32
C LYS A 50 8.11 8.98 3.46
N MET A 51 7.30 8.23 4.21
CA MET A 51 7.49 6.78 4.41
C MET A 51 7.36 5.99 3.12
N ILE A 52 6.36 6.31 2.28
CA ILE A 52 6.21 5.66 0.97
C ILE A 52 7.43 5.94 0.08
N LYS A 53 7.94 7.17 0.08
CA LYS A 53 9.15 7.56 -0.67
C LYS A 53 10.41 6.87 -0.16
N GLU A 54 10.49 6.59 1.14
CA GLU A 54 11.59 5.85 1.79
C GLU A 54 11.49 4.33 1.59
N GLY A 55 10.45 3.85 0.91
CA GLY A 55 10.30 2.43 0.60
C GLY A 55 9.66 1.60 1.71
N PHE A 56 9.02 2.22 2.69
CA PHE A 56 8.28 1.49 3.72
C PHE A 56 7.20 0.58 3.11
N ARG A 57 7.03 -0.61 3.71
CA ARG A 57 5.98 -1.58 3.37
C ARG A 57 5.31 -2.08 4.65
N MET A 58 4.04 -2.45 4.56
CA MET A 58 3.31 -3.05 5.68
C MET A 58 3.91 -4.41 6.03
N LEU A 59 3.79 -4.79 7.31
CA LEU A 59 4.13 -6.14 7.75
C LEU A 59 3.17 -7.16 7.12
N SER A 60 3.63 -8.40 7.02
CA SER A 60 2.80 -9.52 6.57
C SER A 60 1.55 -9.62 7.47
N PRO A 61 0.35 -9.72 6.87
CA PRO A 61 -0.89 -9.86 7.63
C PRO A 61 -1.00 -11.26 8.27
N GLU A 62 -1.78 -11.37 9.33
CA GLU A 62 -1.86 -12.57 10.19
C GLU A 62 -2.22 -13.86 9.45
N HIS A 63 -3.11 -13.78 8.44
CA HIS A 63 -3.59 -14.96 7.71
C HIS A 63 -2.83 -15.19 6.39
N ALA A 64 -1.75 -14.45 6.12
CA ALA A 64 -0.91 -14.74 4.97
C ALA A 64 -0.11 -16.04 5.22
N PRO A 65 0.04 -16.90 4.21
CA PRO A 65 0.88 -18.10 4.33
C PRO A 65 2.34 -17.70 4.62
N ALA A 66 3.01 -18.51 5.44
CA ALA A 66 4.47 -18.45 5.55
C ALA A 66 5.07 -18.99 4.24
N GLU A 67 5.97 -18.22 3.64
CA GLU A 67 6.76 -18.65 2.47
C GLU A 67 7.64 -19.86 2.78
#